data_AF-A0A173WPL3-F1
#
_entry.id   AF-A0A173WPL3-F1
#
_cell.length_a   1.000
_cell.length_b   1.000
_cell.length_c   1.000
_cell.angle_alpha   90.00
_cell.angle_beta   90.00
_cell.angle_gamma   90.00
#
_symmetry.space_group_name_H-M   'P 1'
#
loop_
_entity.id
_entity.type
_entity.pdbx_description
1 polymer ?
#
loop_
_entity_poly.entity_id
_entity_poly.type
_entity_poly.pdbx_seq_one_letter_code
_entity_poly.pdbx_strand_id
1 'polypeptide(L)'
;MADRTRLVDRLRYERDARIDHALFYWTQVFMAYNSNHMEGSTLTPEQTRQIYDTGRLLADADEQIRLDDAIETRNHFTAFNYVIDHADDPVDAGYVCRLHALLKRGTSQDGDPGFNVGGYKTRDNAIVQRMGVAMVRTVPAGDVPGMMERVYAAYAGLSDDPVRIAMCHWMFERVHPFSDGNGRVGRLVMFKECLRLDTVPPLVRDENRNMYVRGLDEFPGQPGWLVDTLLAERDSYLSSFIETLAPGAVRCSYADEWSEGASSGVLAEAADFERDVESLAASGDGPDGDEDPFASYYGGARPTTRGGR
;
A
#
# COMPACT_ATOMS: atom_id res chain seq x y z
N MET A 1 -10.24 -22.90 -28.11
CA MET A 1 -9.68 -21.80 -27.30
C MET A 1 -9.27 -22.42 -25.99
N ALA A 2 -8.04 -22.18 -25.52
CA ALA A 2 -7.68 -22.56 -24.15
C ALA A 2 -8.61 -21.82 -23.18
N ASP A 3 -9.03 -22.49 -22.11
CA ASP A 3 -9.89 -21.89 -21.10
C ASP A 3 -9.11 -20.80 -20.35
N ARG A 4 -9.71 -19.61 -20.19
CA ARG A 4 -9.05 -18.46 -19.54
C ARG A 4 -9.17 -18.59 -18.03
N THR A 5 -8.07 -18.49 -17.30
CA THR A 5 -8.07 -18.63 -15.83
C THR A 5 -8.25 -17.29 -15.14
N ARG A 6 -8.67 -17.31 -13.86
CA ARG A 6 -8.60 -16.10 -13.00
C ARG A 6 -7.16 -15.59 -12.95
N LEU A 7 -6.99 -14.29 -12.76
CA LEU A 7 -5.66 -13.70 -12.62
C LEU A 7 -4.87 -14.34 -11.46
N VAL A 8 -5.50 -14.51 -10.29
CA VAL A 8 -4.85 -15.15 -9.13
C VAL A 8 -4.43 -16.59 -9.41
N ASP A 9 -5.26 -17.37 -10.11
CA ASP A 9 -4.94 -18.77 -10.42
C ASP A 9 -3.76 -18.87 -11.38
N ARG A 10 -3.65 -17.92 -12.32
CA ARG A 10 -2.48 -17.80 -13.19
C ARG A 10 -1.22 -17.47 -12.38
N LEU A 11 -1.30 -16.50 -11.48
CA LEU A 11 -0.18 -16.11 -10.62
C LEU A 11 0.27 -17.28 -9.72
N ARG A 12 -0.67 -18.01 -9.11
CA ARG A 12 -0.40 -19.23 -8.31
C ARG A 12 0.29 -20.30 -9.16
N TYR A 13 -0.24 -20.59 -10.34
CA TYR A 13 0.33 -21.58 -11.25
C TYR A 13 1.78 -21.24 -11.62
N GLU A 14 2.05 -19.99 -12.04
CA GLU A 14 3.39 -19.57 -12.45
C GLU A 14 4.39 -19.58 -11.28
N ARG A 15 3.96 -19.18 -10.09
CA ARG A 15 4.75 -19.27 -8.85
C ARG A 15 5.12 -20.71 -8.54
N ASP A 16 4.12 -21.59 -8.48
CA ASP A 16 4.29 -22.98 -8.02
C ASP A 16 5.11 -23.79 -9.03
N ALA A 17 4.94 -23.50 -10.33
CA ALA A 17 5.74 -24.06 -11.41
C ALA A 17 7.12 -23.39 -11.57
N ARG A 18 7.41 -22.33 -10.80
CA ARG A 18 8.67 -21.55 -10.86
C ARG A 18 9.01 -21.09 -12.27
N ILE A 19 8.03 -20.51 -12.95
CA ILE A 19 8.22 -20.00 -14.31
C ILE A 19 8.93 -18.65 -14.23
N ASP A 20 10.20 -18.65 -14.63
CA ASP A 20 11.04 -17.45 -14.61
C ASP A 20 10.52 -16.38 -15.58
N HIS A 21 10.60 -15.11 -15.15
CA HIS A 21 10.23 -13.94 -15.96
C HIS A 21 8.79 -13.96 -16.51
N ALA A 22 7.89 -14.72 -15.90
CA ALA A 22 6.47 -14.75 -16.22
C ALA A 22 5.69 -13.62 -15.53
N LEU A 23 4.36 -13.62 -15.67
CA LEU A 23 3.47 -12.61 -15.08
C LEU A 23 3.68 -12.51 -13.56
N PHE A 24 3.67 -13.62 -12.83
CA PHE A 24 3.92 -13.66 -11.38
C PHE A 24 5.25 -13.02 -10.98
N TYR A 25 6.33 -13.39 -11.66
CA TYR A 25 7.67 -12.86 -11.41
C TYR A 25 7.68 -11.34 -11.51
N TRP A 26 7.19 -10.82 -12.64
CA TRP A 26 7.25 -9.39 -12.91
C TRP A 26 6.31 -8.61 -12.01
N THR A 27 5.09 -9.09 -11.77
CA THR A 27 4.14 -8.46 -10.84
C THR A 27 4.75 -8.34 -9.45
N GLN A 28 5.37 -9.41 -8.92
CA GLN A 28 5.94 -9.42 -7.58
C GLN A 28 7.14 -8.47 -7.45
N VAL A 29 8.09 -8.55 -8.38
CA VAL A 29 9.29 -7.70 -8.39
C VAL A 29 8.91 -6.23 -8.56
N PHE A 30 8.06 -5.93 -9.53
CA PHE A 30 7.65 -4.58 -9.85
C PHE A 30 6.89 -3.93 -8.69
N MET A 31 5.96 -4.66 -8.08
CA MET A 31 5.21 -4.15 -6.94
C MET A 31 6.12 -3.92 -5.73
N ALA A 32 7.04 -4.85 -5.43
CA ALA A 32 7.97 -4.69 -4.31
C ALA A 32 8.87 -3.46 -4.48
N TYR A 33 9.46 -3.27 -5.67
CA TYR A 33 10.30 -2.12 -5.98
C TYR A 33 9.54 -0.80 -5.77
N ASN A 34 8.44 -0.61 -6.50
CA ASN A 34 7.71 0.66 -6.47
C ASN A 34 7.11 0.93 -5.08
N SER A 35 6.55 -0.10 -4.43
CA SER A 35 5.94 0.04 -3.12
C SER A 35 6.95 0.39 -2.04
N ASN A 36 8.17 -0.16 -2.07
CA ASN A 36 9.21 0.18 -1.09
C ASN A 36 9.86 1.53 -1.39
N HIS A 37 10.07 1.87 -2.66
CA HIS A 37 10.70 3.14 -3.05
C HIS A 37 9.82 4.34 -2.68
N MET A 38 8.49 4.20 -2.79
CA MET A 38 7.54 5.24 -2.34
C MET A 38 7.65 5.56 -0.85
N GLU A 39 8.11 4.61 -0.04
CA GLU A 39 8.36 4.74 1.41
C GLU A 39 9.82 5.08 1.74
N GLY A 40 10.66 5.33 0.73
CA GLY A 40 12.03 5.83 0.88
C GLY A 40 13.15 4.79 0.79
N SER A 41 12.86 3.56 0.35
CA SER A 41 13.94 2.61 0.04
C SER A 41 14.82 3.14 -1.11
N THR A 42 16.12 2.89 -1.03
CA THR A 42 17.11 3.33 -2.04
C THR A 42 17.54 2.21 -2.98
N LEU A 43 16.94 1.02 -2.89
CA LEU A 43 17.32 -0.11 -3.74
C LEU A 43 16.92 0.14 -5.19
N THR A 44 17.83 -0.18 -6.12
CA THR A 44 17.54 -0.11 -7.56
C THR A 44 16.62 -1.26 -8.00
N PRO A 45 16.00 -1.16 -9.20
CA PRO A 45 15.28 -2.27 -9.79
C PRO A 45 16.15 -3.54 -9.91
N GLU A 46 17.41 -3.39 -10.32
CA GLU A 46 18.36 -4.50 -10.48
C GLU A 46 18.69 -5.17 -9.14
N GLN A 47 18.89 -4.38 -8.08
CA GLN A 47 19.14 -4.89 -6.72
C GLN A 47 17.90 -5.60 -6.16
N THR A 48 16.71 -5.03 -6.37
CA THR A 48 15.43 -5.67 -5.99
C THR A 48 15.28 -7.03 -6.66
N ARG A 49 15.59 -7.11 -7.96
CA ARG A 49 15.61 -8.37 -8.72
C ARG A 49 16.65 -9.34 -8.21
N GLN A 50 17.85 -8.87 -7.88
CA GLN A 50 18.91 -9.75 -7.37
C GLN A 50 18.53 -10.41 -6.04
N ILE A 51 17.89 -9.65 -5.14
CA ILE A 51 17.35 -10.17 -3.87
C ILE A 51 16.30 -11.23 -4.18
N TYR A 52 15.42 -10.99 -5.15
CA TYR A 52 14.41 -11.97 -5.55
C TYR A 52 15.02 -13.25 -6.14
N ASP A 53 15.90 -13.11 -7.14
CA ASP A 53 16.44 -14.21 -7.95
C ASP A 53 17.40 -15.09 -7.15
N THR A 54 18.22 -14.48 -6.27
CA THR A 54 19.37 -15.17 -5.66
C THR A 54 19.41 -15.09 -4.15
N GLY A 55 18.56 -14.27 -3.52
CA GLY A 55 18.65 -13.95 -2.09
C GLY A 55 19.93 -13.21 -1.72
N ARG A 56 20.62 -12.61 -2.70
CA ARG A 56 21.89 -11.89 -2.52
C ARG A 56 21.71 -10.45 -2.95
N LEU A 57 22.60 -9.61 -2.44
CA LEU A 57 22.69 -8.21 -2.79
C LEU A 57 24.16 -7.87 -3.00
N LEU A 58 24.49 -7.43 -4.21
CA LEU A 58 25.79 -6.89 -4.56
C LEU A 58 25.64 -5.37 -4.60
N ALA A 59 26.32 -4.71 -3.67
CA ALA A 59 26.48 -3.27 -3.66
C ALA A 59 27.81 -2.91 -4.33
N ASP A 60 27.88 -1.75 -4.96
CA ASP A 60 29.15 -1.19 -5.40
C ASP A 60 30.04 -0.84 -4.19
N ALA A 61 31.36 -0.73 -4.40
CA ALA A 61 32.33 -0.66 -3.30
C ALA A 61 32.13 0.53 -2.34
N ASP A 62 31.50 1.60 -2.81
CA ASP A 62 31.20 2.83 -2.07
C ASP A 62 29.70 3.00 -1.74
N GLU A 63 28.85 2.08 -2.18
CA GLU A 63 27.41 2.14 -1.95
C GLU A 63 27.05 1.65 -0.55
N GLN A 64 26.28 2.46 0.18
CA GLN A 64 25.75 2.11 1.49
C GLN A 64 24.27 1.76 1.38
N ILE A 65 23.96 0.47 1.47
CA ILE A 65 22.59 -0.02 1.50
C ILE A 65 22.14 -0.21 2.95
N ARG A 66 20.99 0.36 3.30
CA ARG A 66 20.36 0.14 4.61
C ARG A 66 19.94 -1.31 4.74
N LEU A 67 20.26 -1.94 5.87
CA LEU A 67 19.86 -3.33 6.12
C LEU A 67 18.33 -3.50 6.08
N ASP A 68 17.59 -2.52 6.60
CA ASP A 68 16.13 -2.53 6.57
C ASP A 68 15.59 -2.59 5.14
N ASP A 69 16.15 -1.86 4.18
CA ASP A 69 15.68 -1.90 2.78
C ASP A 69 15.76 -3.32 2.18
N ALA A 70 16.87 -4.03 2.44
CA ALA A 70 17.03 -5.40 1.97
C ALA A 70 16.05 -6.36 2.66
N ILE A 71 15.82 -6.17 3.97
CA ILE A 71 14.88 -6.98 4.77
C ILE A 71 13.44 -6.71 4.33
N GLU A 72 13.04 -5.45 4.22
CA GLU A 72 11.71 -5.01 3.80
C GLU A 72 11.39 -5.47 2.38
N THR A 73 12.37 -5.51 1.47
CA THR A 73 12.22 -6.07 0.12
C THR A 73 11.95 -7.58 0.15
N ARG A 74 12.75 -8.35 0.89
CA ARG A 74 12.50 -9.79 1.08
C ARG A 74 11.13 -10.05 1.74
N ASN A 75 10.77 -9.21 2.71
CA ASN A 75 9.51 -9.31 3.43
C ASN A 75 8.33 -8.99 2.51
N HIS A 76 8.45 -8.01 1.61
CA HIS A 76 7.44 -7.72 0.61
C HIS A 76 7.18 -8.93 -0.30
N PHE A 77 8.21 -9.67 -0.73
CA PHE A 77 8.02 -10.92 -1.47
C PHE A 77 7.24 -11.97 -0.66
N THR A 78 7.52 -12.07 0.64
CA THR A 78 6.80 -12.96 1.55
C THR A 78 5.33 -12.54 1.71
N ALA A 79 5.07 -11.25 1.89
CA ALA A 79 3.72 -10.69 2.00
C ALA A 79 2.93 -10.85 0.69
N PHE A 80 3.57 -10.68 -0.47
CA PHE A 80 2.95 -10.91 -1.77
C PHE A 80 2.52 -12.37 -1.98
N ASN A 81 3.33 -13.33 -1.54
CA ASN A 81 2.94 -14.74 -1.56
C ASN A 81 1.72 -15.00 -0.66
N TYR A 82 1.70 -14.40 0.54
CA TYR A 82 0.55 -14.48 1.44
C TYR A 82 -0.72 -13.90 0.80
N VAL A 83 -0.63 -12.75 0.13
CA VAL A 83 -1.74 -12.15 -0.62
C VAL A 83 -2.30 -13.11 -1.67
N ILE A 84 -1.42 -13.78 -2.43
CA ILE A 84 -1.85 -14.72 -3.47
C ILE A 84 -2.49 -15.97 -2.85
N ASP A 85 -1.95 -16.51 -1.76
CA ASP A 85 -2.51 -17.69 -1.11
C ASP A 85 -3.88 -17.38 -0.49
N HIS A 86 -4.07 -16.16 0.02
CA HIS A 86 -5.27 -15.72 0.73
C HIS A 86 -6.14 -14.75 -0.08
N ALA A 87 -6.06 -14.78 -1.41
CA ALA A 87 -6.75 -13.82 -2.27
C ALA A 87 -8.28 -13.85 -2.12
N ASP A 88 -8.86 -14.98 -1.73
CA ASP A 88 -10.31 -15.16 -1.57
C ASP A 88 -10.78 -14.94 -0.11
N ASP A 89 -9.86 -14.80 0.86
CA ASP A 89 -10.19 -14.61 2.27
C ASP A 89 -10.72 -13.19 2.54
N PRO A 90 -11.60 -12.96 3.52
CA PRO A 90 -12.08 -11.62 3.84
C PRO A 90 -10.94 -10.71 4.35
N VAL A 91 -11.03 -9.41 4.06
CA VAL A 91 -10.15 -8.40 4.68
C VAL A 91 -10.71 -8.08 6.06
N ASP A 92 -10.01 -8.51 7.10
CA ASP A 92 -10.31 -8.23 8.50
C ASP A 92 -9.06 -7.79 9.28
N ALA A 93 -9.22 -7.54 10.58
CA ALA A 93 -8.12 -7.17 11.47
C ALA A 93 -6.97 -8.18 11.46
N GLY A 94 -7.28 -9.47 11.46
CA GLY A 94 -6.27 -10.54 11.42
C GLY A 94 -5.46 -10.49 10.13
N TYR A 95 -6.13 -10.29 9.00
CA TYR A 95 -5.51 -10.21 7.68
C TYR A 95 -4.55 -9.02 7.58
N VAL A 96 -5.00 -7.80 7.90
CA VAL A 96 -4.15 -6.59 7.77
C VAL A 96 -3.00 -6.59 8.78
N CYS A 97 -3.23 -7.04 10.01
CA CYS A 97 -2.20 -7.19 11.02
C CYS A 97 -1.17 -8.25 10.63
N ARG A 98 -1.61 -9.35 9.99
CA ARG A 98 -0.70 -10.36 9.47
C ARG A 98 0.18 -9.82 8.34
N LEU A 99 -0.38 -9.04 7.41
CA LEU A 99 0.41 -8.36 6.38
C LEU A 99 1.45 -7.42 6.99
N HIS A 100 1.04 -6.59 7.96
CA HIS A 100 1.93 -5.70 8.68
C HIS A 100 3.08 -6.47 9.36
N ALA A 101 2.77 -7.56 10.08
CA ALA A 101 3.76 -8.42 10.71
C ALA A 101 4.75 -9.01 9.68
N LEU A 102 4.25 -9.50 8.54
CA LEU A 102 5.10 -10.06 7.49
C LEU A 102 6.05 -9.01 6.89
N LEU A 103 5.54 -7.79 6.64
CA LEU A 103 6.32 -6.69 6.07
C LEU A 103 7.44 -6.21 7.00
N LYS A 104 7.18 -6.15 8.31
CA LYS A 104 8.11 -5.55 9.27
C LYS A 104 8.99 -6.56 10.01
N ARG A 105 8.77 -7.87 9.82
CA ARG A 105 9.55 -8.93 10.48
C ARG A 105 11.06 -8.79 10.27
N GLY A 106 11.83 -8.76 11.36
CA GLY A 106 13.29 -8.67 11.36
C GLY A 106 13.84 -7.31 10.95
N THR A 107 13.00 -6.30 10.72
CA THR A 107 13.45 -4.91 10.58
C THR A 107 13.89 -4.35 11.93
N SER A 108 14.54 -3.19 11.92
CA SER A 108 14.87 -2.45 13.15
C SER A 108 13.65 -2.16 14.05
N GLN A 109 12.44 -2.09 13.47
CA GLN A 109 11.19 -1.80 14.19
C GLN A 109 10.54 -3.05 14.81
N ASP A 110 10.87 -4.26 14.38
CA ASP A 110 10.23 -5.51 14.83
C ASP A 110 10.39 -5.76 16.34
N GLY A 111 11.55 -5.36 16.88
CA GLY A 111 11.86 -5.50 18.30
C GLY A 111 11.41 -4.34 19.18
N ASP A 112 10.87 -3.27 18.60
CA ASP A 112 10.50 -2.05 19.32
C ASP A 112 8.99 -2.04 19.64
N PRO A 113 8.60 -2.11 20.94
CA PRO A 113 7.20 -2.10 21.35
C PRO A 113 6.41 -0.87 20.88
N GLY A 114 7.07 0.27 20.60
CA GLY A 114 6.42 1.48 20.11
C GLY A 114 5.83 1.35 18.71
N PHE A 115 6.36 0.44 17.89
CA PHE A 115 5.83 0.17 16.55
C PHE A 115 4.71 -0.87 16.53
N ASN A 116 4.59 -1.66 17.61
CA ASN A 116 3.60 -2.72 17.79
C ASN A 116 3.42 -3.58 16.53
N VAL A 117 4.53 -4.13 16.01
CA VAL A 117 4.53 -4.88 14.75
C VAL A 117 3.52 -6.02 14.78
N GLY A 118 2.64 -6.04 13.77
CA GLY A 118 1.52 -6.98 13.70
C GLY A 118 0.29 -6.62 14.54
N GLY A 119 0.24 -5.43 15.15
CA GLY A 119 -0.94 -4.87 15.81
C GLY A 119 -1.17 -3.42 15.40
N TYR A 120 -2.32 -2.85 15.73
CA TYR A 120 -2.59 -1.43 15.49
C TYR A 120 -1.69 -0.52 16.33
N LYS A 121 -1.50 0.72 15.88
CA LYS A 121 -0.75 1.73 16.62
C LYS A 121 -1.30 1.91 18.03
N THR A 122 -0.41 2.09 19.00
CA THR A 122 -0.77 2.33 20.40
C THR A 122 -0.64 3.80 20.80
N ARG A 123 -0.16 4.64 19.87
CA ARG A 123 0.00 6.09 20.02
C ARG A 123 -0.57 6.78 18.79
N ASP A 124 -1.01 8.02 18.97
CA ASP A 124 -1.48 8.84 17.87
C ASP A 124 -0.33 9.14 16.90
N ASN A 125 -0.62 9.02 15.60
CA ASN A 125 0.33 9.37 14.54
C ASN A 125 -0.33 10.31 13.53
N ALA A 126 0.49 10.86 12.65
CA ALA A 126 0.02 11.77 11.63
C ALA A 126 0.68 11.47 10.29
N ILE A 127 -0.05 11.79 9.23
CA ILE A 127 0.48 11.73 7.87
C ILE A 127 1.13 13.07 7.58
N VAL A 128 2.41 13.01 7.23
CA VAL A 128 3.16 14.18 6.79
C VAL A 128 2.87 14.40 5.30
N GLN A 129 2.20 15.50 4.98
CA GLN A 129 1.81 15.88 3.62
C GLN A 129 2.59 17.11 3.14
N ARG A 130 2.51 17.38 1.83
CA ARG A 130 3.06 18.58 1.17
C ARG A 130 4.54 18.84 1.50
N MET A 131 5.38 17.81 1.38
CA MET A 131 6.82 17.86 1.72
C MET A 131 7.10 18.34 3.15
N GLY A 132 6.24 17.97 4.10
CA GLY A 132 6.41 18.33 5.51
C GLY A 132 5.80 19.66 5.93
N VAL A 133 5.06 20.32 5.03
CA VAL A 133 4.39 21.60 5.33
C VAL A 133 3.04 21.38 6.01
N ALA A 134 2.38 20.24 5.78
CA ALA A 134 1.10 19.91 6.37
C ALA A 134 1.17 18.59 7.13
N MET A 135 0.43 18.53 8.24
CA MET A 135 0.29 17.32 9.04
C MET A 135 -1.18 17.02 9.17
N VAL A 136 -1.61 15.88 8.64
CA VAL A 136 -2.98 15.41 8.78
C VAL A 136 -3.02 14.42 9.93
N ARG A 137 -3.69 14.84 11.00
CA ARG A 137 -3.98 13.94 12.12
C ARG A 137 -4.85 12.81 11.62
N THR A 138 -4.47 11.60 11.99
CA THR A 138 -5.20 10.38 11.66
C THR A 138 -6.13 10.01 12.79
N VAL A 139 -6.85 8.89 12.65
CA VAL A 139 -7.72 8.38 13.72
C VAL A 139 -6.89 8.13 14.99
N PRO A 140 -7.31 8.60 16.17
CA PRO A 140 -6.61 8.32 17.43
C PRO A 140 -6.47 6.83 17.69
N ALA A 141 -5.40 6.41 18.36
CA ALA A 141 -5.07 4.99 18.56
C ALA A 141 -6.23 4.17 19.16
N GLY A 142 -6.97 4.75 20.12
CA GLY A 142 -8.11 4.11 20.77
C GLY A 142 -9.33 3.89 19.86
N ASP A 143 -9.47 4.69 18.81
CA ASP A 143 -10.61 4.67 17.88
C ASP A 143 -10.32 3.88 16.59
N VAL A 144 -9.06 3.49 16.35
CA VAL A 144 -8.65 2.71 15.17
C VAL A 144 -9.49 1.44 15.00
N PRO A 145 -9.70 0.58 16.02
CA PRO A 145 -10.50 -0.63 15.84
C PRO A 145 -11.90 -0.35 15.30
N GLY A 146 -12.60 0.65 15.84
CA GLY A 146 -13.96 0.99 15.42
C GLY A 146 -14.02 1.57 14.00
N MET A 147 -13.06 2.41 13.63
CA MET A 147 -12.99 2.95 12.27
C MET A 147 -12.58 1.90 11.23
N MET A 148 -11.71 0.95 11.60
CA MET A 148 -11.34 -0.16 10.72
C MET A 148 -12.50 -1.10 10.40
N GLU A 149 -13.48 -1.28 11.29
CA GLU A 149 -14.69 -2.05 10.96
C GLU A 149 -15.46 -1.46 9.76
N ARG A 150 -15.46 -0.13 9.59
CA ARG A 150 -16.05 0.51 8.41
C ARG A 150 -15.22 0.26 7.15
N VAL A 151 -13.90 0.24 7.27
CA VAL A 151 -12.98 -0.10 6.18
C VAL A 151 -13.24 -1.55 5.72
N TYR A 152 -13.37 -2.49 6.66
CA TYR A 152 -13.68 -3.89 6.36
C TYR A 152 -15.06 -4.06 5.71
N ALA A 153 -16.07 -3.34 6.20
CA ALA A 153 -17.40 -3.33 5.58
C ALA A 153 -17.36 -2.81 4.13
N ALA A 154 -16.58 -1.77 3.86
CA ALA A 154 -16.41 -1.23 2.50
C ALA A 154 -15.73 -2.26 1.57
N TYR A 155 -14.66 -2.93 2.03
CA TYR A 155 -14.01 -4.00 1.27
C TYR A 155 -14.91 -5.22 1.04
N ALA A 156 -15.72 -5.61 2.03
CA ALA A 156 -16.67 -6.71 1.88
C ALA A 156 -17.74 -6.45 0.79
N GLY A 157 -18.12 -5.18 0.61
CA GLY A 157 -19.04 -4.71 -0.43
C GLY A 157 -18.36 -4.25 -1.73
N LEU A 158 -17.05 -4.48 -1.89
CA LEU A 158 -16.29 -3.97 -3.04
C LEU A 158 -16.74 -4.63 -4.35
N SER A 159 -16.80 -3.82 -5.40
CA SER A 159 -17.08 -4.19 -6.78
C SER A 159 -15.99 -3.65 -7.71
N ASP A 160 -15.99 -4.08 -8.98
CA ASP A 160 -15.15 -3.50 -10.03
C ASP A 160 -15.69 -2.12 -10.45
N ASP A 161 -15.58 -1.16 -9.54
CA ASP A 161 -15.91 0.26 -9.72
C ASP A 161 -14.65 1.07 -9.33
N PRO A 162 -14.07 1.85 -10.25
CA PRO A 162 -12.86 2.63 -9.99
C PRO A 162 -12.96 3.53 -8.76
N VAL A 163 -14.12 4.16 -8.51
CA VAL A 163 -14.31 5.07 -7.38
C VAL A 163 -14.41 4.29 -6.08
N ARG A 164 -15.04 3.11 -6.08
CA ARG A 164 -15.07 2.25 -4.88
C ARG A 164 -13.72 1.67 -4.52
N ILE A 165 -12.92 1.26 -5.51
CA ILE A 165 -11.55 0.78 -5.29
C ILE A 165 -10.71 1.90 -4.67
N ALA A 166 -10.78 3.11 -5.24
CA ALA A 166 -10.11 4.29 -4.72
C ALA A 166 -10.56 4.63 -3.30
N MET A 167 -11.89 4.63 -3.04
CA MET A 167 -12.45 4.94 -1.72
C MET A 167 -11.99 3.95 -0.65
N CYS A 168 -12.06 2.63 -0.90
CA CYS A 168 -11.68 1.63 0.11
C CYS A 168 -10.18 1.74 0.46
N HIS A 169 -9.34 1.96 -0.54
CA HIS A 169 -7.91 2.18 -0.36
C HIS A 169 -7.63 3.48 0.41
N TRP A 170 -8.30 4.58 0.03
CA TRP A 170 -8.21 5.86 0.74
C TRP A 170 -8.69 5.76 2.19
N MET A 171 -9.82 5.09 2.47
CA MET A 171 -10.33 4.90 3.83
C MET A 171 -9.29 4.21 4.72
N PHE A 172 -8.61 3.18 4.20
CA PHE A 172 -7.53 2.49 4.92
C PHE A 172 -6.37 3.45 5.26
N GLU A 173 -5.87 4.17 4.25
CA GLU A 173 -4.78 5.14 4.43
C GLU A 173 -5.17 6.26 5.39
N ARG A 174 -6.44 6.69 5.36
CA ARG A 174 -6.97 7.77 6.19
C ARG A 174 -7.12 7.39 7.67
N VAL A 175 -7.48 6.13 7.96
CA VAL A 175 -7.43 5.59 9.34
C VAL A 175 -5.98 5.51 9.82
N HIS A 176 -5.07 5.08 8.94
CA HIS A 176 -3.65 4.92 9.24
C HIS A 176 -3.43 4.02 10.48
N PRO A 177 -3.85 2.74 10.42
CA PRO A 177 -4.01 1.90 11.60
C PRO A 177 -2.68 1.45 12.25
N PHE A 178 -1.56 1.52 11.55
CA PHE A 178 -0.24 1.07 12.04
C PHE A 178 0.68 2.25 12.33
N SER A 179 1.71 2.02 13.17
CA SER A 179 2.71 3.06 13.46
C SER A 179 3.55 3.41 12.23
N ASP A 180 3.82 2.44 11.35
CA ASP A 180 4.50 2.59 10.07
C ASP A 180 4.06 1.48 9.09
N GLY A 181 4.34 1.63 7.79
CA GLY A 181 4.05 0.61 6.78
C GLY A 181 2.62 0.61 6.25
N ASN A 182 1.79 1.59 6.61
CA ASN A 182 0.41 1.73 6.16
C ASN A 182 0.30 1.69 4.64
N GLY A 183 1.06 2.55 3.93
CA GLY A 183 1.07 2.60 2.46
C GLY A 183 1.30 1.24 1.80
N ARG A 184 2.23 0.44 2.33
CA ARG A 184 2.57 -0.89 1.80
C ARG A 184 1.46 -1.90 2.07
N VAL A 185 0.88 -1.90 3.27
CA VAL A 185 -0.27 -2.76 3.59
C VAL A 185 -1.48 -2.38 2.74
N GLY A 186 -1.81 -1.10 2.63
CA GLY A 186 -2.93 -0.59 1.84
C GLY A 186 -2.83 -1.01 0.37
N ARG A 187 -1.66 -0.81 -0.26
CA ARG A 187 -1.43 -1.24 -1.66
C ARG A 187 -1.52 -2.76 -1.83
N LEU A 188 -1.05 -3.56 -0.88
CA LEU A 188 -1.20 -5.03 -0.91
C LEU A 188 -2.66 -5.47 -0.77
N VAL A 189 -3.44 -4.81 0.11
CA VAL A 189 -4.87 -5.08 0.28
C VAL A 189 -5.64 -4.68 -0.99
N MET A 190 -5.37 -3.51 -1.57
CA MET A 190 -5.99 -3.05 -2.82
C MET A 190 -5.69 -4.03 -3.96
N PHE A 191 -4.43 -4.46 -4.12
CA PHE A 191 -4.04 -5.47 -5.12
C PHE A 191 -4.79 -6.79 -4.90
N LYS A 192 -4.81 -7.29 -3.66
CA LYS A 192 -5.50 -8.52 -3.28
C LYS A 192 -6.99 -8.49 -3.61
N GLU A 193 -7.66 -7.40 -3.29
CA GLU A 193 -9.10 -7.27 -3.52
C GLU A 193 -9.43 -7.18 -5.02
N CYS A 194 -8.54 -6.60 -5.83
CA CYS A 194 -8.67 -6.69 -7.28
C CYS A 194 -8.52 -8.13 -7.78
N LEU A 195 -7.60 -8.92 -7.20
CA LEU A 195 -7.48 -10.36 -7.50
C LEU A 195 -8.76 -11.14 -7.12
N ARG A 196 -9.35 -10.84 -5.96
CA ARG A 196 -10.60 -11.47 -5.49
C ARG A 196 -11.74 -11.24 -6.48
N LEU A 197 -11.84 -10.02 -6.99
CA LEU A 197 -12.87 -9.60 -7.94
C LEU A 197 -12.61 -10.06 -9.38
N ASP A 198 -11.48 -10.72 -9.65
CA ASP A 198 -10.99 -10.98 -11.01
C ASP A 198 -10.92 -9.70 -11.85
N THR A 199 -10.56 -8.55 -11.28
CA THR A 199 -10.36 -7.30 -12.03
C THR A 199 -8.88 -6.96 -12.18
N VAL A 200 -8.54 -6.11 -13.15
CA VAL A 200 -7.18 -5.60 -13.34
C VAL A 200 -6.74 -4.79 -12.11
N PRO A 201 -5.69 -5.19 -11.38
CA PRO A 201 -5.18 -4.44 -10.22
C PRO A 201 -4.30 -3.25 -10.63
N PRO A 202 -4.33 -2.14 -9.86
CA PRO A 202 -3.34 -1.07 -9.99
C PRO A 202 -2.02 -1.47 -9.32
N LEU A 203 -0.90 -1.32 -10.04
CA LEU A 203 0.44 -1.34 -9.46
C LEU A 203 1.03 0.07 -9.49
N VAL A 204 0.81 0.84 -8.41
CA VAL A 204 1.24 2.25 -8.34
C VAL A 204 2.75 2.36 -8.50
N ARG A 205 3.18 3.08 -9.53
CA ARG A 205 4.59 3.33 -9.80
C ARG A 205 5.11 4.49 -8.95
N ASP A 206 6.36 4.39 -8.52
CA ASP A 206 7.01 5.46 -7.76
C ASP A 206 7.11 6.77 -8.55
N GLU A 207 7.23 6.71 -9.89
CA GLU A 207 7.19 7.90 -10.74
C GLU A 207 5.86 8.69 -10.62
N ASN A 208 4.78 7.99 -10.26
CA ASN A 208 3.45 8.57 -10.04
C ASN A 208 3.15 8.86 -8.56
N ARG A 209 4.12 8.66 -7.64
CA ARG A 209 3.98 8.88 -6.19
C ARG A 209 3.33 10.21 -5.86
N ASN A 210 3.75 11.29 -6.51
CA ASN A 210 3.22 12.63 -6.24
C ASN A 210 1.74 12.76 -6.61
N MET A 211 1.31 12.14 -7.71
CA MET A 211 -0.10 12.14 -8.13
C MET A 211 -0.93 11.25 -7.21
N TYR A 212 -0.40 10.09 -6.86
CA TYR A 212 -1.05 9.16 -5.93
C TYR A 212 -1.24 9.78 -4.53
N VAL A 213 -0.20 10.39 -3.94
CA VAL A 213 -0.29 11.05 -2.63
C VAL A 213 -1.25 12.23 -2.69
N ARG A 214 -1.18 13.06 -3.74
CA ARG A 214 -2.15 14.14 -3.93
C ARG A 214 -3.58 13.61 -4.07
N GLY A 215 -3.75 12.48 -4.74
CA GLY A 215 -5.02 11.78 -4.85
C GLY A 215 -5.57 11.40 -3.48
N LEU A 216 -4.76 10.82 -2.61
CA LEU A 216 -5.15 10.51 -1.24
C LEU A 216 -5.51 11.77 -0.44
N ASP A 217 -4.74 12.85 -0.58
CA ASP A 217 -4.93 14.10 0.16
C ASP A 217 -6.20 14.84 -0.26
N GLU A 218 -6.56 14.79 -1.54
CA GLU A 218 -7.69 15.54 -2.10
C GLU A 218 -8.98 14.72 -2.18
N PHE A 219 -8.94 13.41 -1.92
CA PHE A 219 -10.14 12.57 -1.87
C PHE A 219 -10.89 12.78 -0.54
N PRO A 220 -12.23 12.89 -0.54
CA PRO A 220 -13.16 12.77 -1.67
C PRO A 220 -13.50 14.07 -2.40
N GLY A 221 -12.88 15.20 -2.05
CA GLY A 221 -13.22 16.53 -2.60
C GLY A 221 -12.88 16.71 -4.08
N GLN A 222 -11.76 16.15 -4.54
CA GLN A 222 -11.37 16.09 -5.96
C GLN A 222 -11.00 14.65 -6.33
N PRO A 223 -11.99 13.76 -6.49
CA PRO A 223 -11.75 12.31 -6.57
C PRO A 223 -10.92 11.90 -7.78
N GLY A 224 -10.95 12.67 -8.87
CA GLY A 224 -10.19 12.38 -10.08
C GLY A 224 -8.68 12.24 -9.88
N TRP A 225 -8.08 12.97 -8.93
CA TRP A 225 -6.64 12.80 -8.65
C TRP A 225 -6.28 11.37 -8.28
N LEU A 226 -7.09 10.71 -7.45
CA LEU A 226 -6.84 9.33 -7.05
C LEU A 226 -7.39 8.35 -8.08
N VAL A 227 -8.63 8.52 -8.53
CA VAL A 227 -9.31 7.57 -9.41
C VAL A 227 -8.60 7.47 -10.76
N ASP A 228 -8.24 8.60 -11.37
CA ASP A 228 -7.57 8.62 -12.68
C ASP A 228 -6.13 8.09 -12.57
N THR A 229 -5.44 8.36 -11.46
CA THR A 229 -4.12 7.79 -11.19
C THR A 229 -4.21 6.26 -11.11
N LEU A 230 -5.16 5.72 -10.34
CA LEU A 230 -5.33 4.27 -10.21
C LEU A 230 -5.77 3.63 -11.54
N LEU A 231 -6.61 4.29 -12.34
CA LEU A 231 -6.97 3.82 -13.68
C LEU A 231 -5.75 3.74 -14.61
N ALA A 232 -4.91 4.79 -14.63
CA ALA A 232 -3.68 4.76 -15.43
C ALA A 232 -2.73 3.62 -15.02
N GLU A 233 -2.70 3.26 -13.73
CA GLU A 233 -1.91 2.12 -13.25
C GLU A 233 -2.53 0.77 -13.60
N ARG A 234 -3.86 0.68 -13.67
CA ARG A 234 -4.56 -0.51 -14.18
C ARG A 234 -4.33 -0.69 -15.68
N ASP A 235 -4.42 0.39 -16.46
CA ASP A 235 -4.07 0.37 -17.90
C ASP A 235 -2.64 -0.12 -18.13
N SER A 236 -1.70 0.39 -17.33
CA SER A 236 -0.30 -0.01 -17.41
C SER A 236 -0.12 -1.50 -17.10
N TYR A 237 -0.78 -2.02 -16.06
CA TYR A 237 -0.70 -3.42 -15.70
C TYR A 237 -1.38 -4.34 -16.74
N LEU A 238 -2.54 -3.94 -17.25
CA LEU A 238 -3.25 -4.69 -18.30
C LEU A 238 -2.35 -4.84 -19.54
N SER A 239 -1.85 -3.73 -20.08
CA SER A 239 -1.06 -3.71 -21.32
C SER A 239 0.34 -4.31 -21.16
N SER A 240 1.09 -3.85 -20.15
CA SER A 240 2.51 -4.20 -20.00
C SER A 240 2.73 -5.56 -19.35
N PHE A 241 1.76 -6.07 -18.59
CA PHE A 241 1.90 -7.33 -17.86
C PHE A 241 0.93 -8.39 -18.36
N ILE A 242 -0.38 -8.19 -18.23
CA ILE A 242 -1.37 -9.25 -18.54
C ILE A 242 -1.33 -9.61 -20.03
N GLU A 243 -1.47 -8.61 -20.91
CA GLU A 243 -1.51 -8.83 -22.36
C GLU A 243 -0.16 -9.25 -22.93
N THR A 244 0.94 -8.78 -22.35
CA THR A 244 2.30 -9.07 -22.82
C THR A 244 2.80 -10.44 -22.34
N LEU A 245 2.60 -10.77 -21.06
CA LEU A 245 3.19 -11.96 -20.42
C LEU A 245 2.22 -13.15 -20.37
N ALA A 246 0.91 -12.92 -20.45
CA ALA A 246 -0.11 -13.96 -20.45
C ALA A 246 -1.22 -13.70 -21.51
N PRO A 247 -0.84 -13.48 -22.80
CA PRO A 247 -1.79 -13.10 -23.86
C PRO A 247 -2.91 -14.11 -24.00
N GLY A 248 -4.14 -13.67 -23.72
CA GLY A 248 -5.34 -14.50 -23.84
C GLY A 248 -5.44 -15.66 -22.85
N ALA A 249 -4.56 -15.72 -21.84
CA ALA A 249 -4.57 -16.76 -20.80
C ALA A 249 -5.37 -16.35 -19.55
N VAL A 250 -5.51 -15.05 -19.28
CA VAL A 250 -6.20 -14.51 -18.11
C VAL A 250 -7.60 -14.01 -18.48
N ARG A 251 -8.59 -14.30 -17.61
CA ARG A 251 -9.90 -13.67 -17.58
C ARG A 251 -9.88 -12.63 -16.46
N CYS A 252 -10.07 -11.37 -16.82
CA CYS A 252 -10.31 -10.29 -15.86
C CYS A 252 -11.38 -9.33 -16.37
N SER A 253 -12.16 -8.76 -15.46
CA SER A 253 -12.98 -7.58 -15.74
C SER A 253 -12.11 -6.33 -15.72
N TYR A 254 -12.59 -5.27 -16.35
CA TYR A 254 -11.96 -3.96 -16.29
C TYR A 254 -12.99 -2.86 -16.51
N ALA A 255 -13.52 -2.31 -15.42
CA ALA A 255 -14.24 -1.04 -15.47
C ALA A 255 -13.23 0.11 -15.52
N ASP A 256 -13.20 0.83 -16.64
CA ASP A 256 -12.22 1.88 -16.98
C ASP A 256 -12.83 3.29 -17.02
N GLU A 257 -14.14 3.40 -16.83
CA GLU A 257 -14.87 4.67 -16.85
C GLU A 257 -15.44 5.02 -15.47
N TRP A 258 -15.48 6.32 -15.16
CA TRP A 258 -16.20 6.85 -14.01
C TRP A 258 -16.68 8.28 -14.27
N SER A 259 -17.63 8.76 -13.47
CA SER A 259 -18.00 10.17 -13.41
C SER A 259 -18.47 10.55 -12.02
N GLU A 260 -18.28 11.82 -11.62
CA GLU A 260 -18.74 12.32 -10.32
C GLU A 260 -20.24 12.14 -10.13
N GLY A 261 -21.05 12.38 -11.16
CA GLY A 261 -22.51 12.25 -11.09
C GLY A 261 -22.96 10.82 -10.79
N ALA A 262 -22.41 9.84 -11.52
CA ALA A 262 -22.72 8.43 -11.32
C ALA A 262 -22.21 7.89 -9.97
N SER A 263 -21.16 8.52 -9.43
CA SER A 263 -20.48 8.09 -8.20
C SER A 263 -20.89 8.89 -6.96
N SER A 264 -21.88 9.76 -7.07
CA SER A 264 -22.30 10.69 -6.01
C SER A 264 -22.63 10.00 -4.68
N GLY A 265 -23.21 8.80 -4.70
CA GLY A 265 -23.46 8.00 -3.49
C GLY A 265 -22.18 7.53 -2.80
N VAL A 266 -21.19 7.07 -3.56
CA VAL A 266 -19.88 6.62 -3.05
C VAL A 266 -19.10 7.81 -2.50
N LEU A 267 -19.12 8.94 -3.20
CA LEU A 267 -18.45 10.16 -2.75
C LEU A 267 -19.10 10.77 -1.50
N ALA A 268 -20.42 10.66 -1.36
CA ALA A 268 -21.11 11.06 -0.13
C ALA A 268 -20.71 10.16 1.05
N GLU A 269 -20.64 8.84 0.85
CA GLU A 269 -20.16 7.90 1.87
C GLU A 269 -18.73 8.22 2.32
N ALA A 270 -17.83 8.50 1.36
CA ALA A 270 -16.46 8.91 1.66
C ALA A 270 -16.40 10.24 2.42
N ALA A 271 -17.23 11.22 2.05
CA ALA A 271 -17.28 12.51 2.74
C ALA A 271 -17.83 12.38 4.15
N ASP A 272 -18.76 11.48 4.39
CA ASP A 272 -19.28 11.16 5.73
C ASP A 272 -18.20 10.50 6.58
N PHE A 273 -17.46 9.55 6.00
CA PHE A 273 -16.30 8.93 6.64
C PHE A 273 -15.23 9.96 7.03
N GLU A 274 -14.89 10.89 6.12
CA GLU A 274 -13.89 11.94 6.40
C GLU A 274 -14.27 12.79 7.59
N ARG A 275 -15.54 13.23 7.67
CA ARG A 275 -16.03 14.05 8.79
C ARG A 275 -15.94 13.33 10.12
N ASP A 276 -16.19 12.02 10.14
CA ASP A 276 -16.03 11.22 11.36
C ASP A 276 -14.55 11.12 11.77
N VAL A 277 -13.64 10.89 10.81
CA VAL A 277 -12.19 10.89 11.08
C VAL A 277 -11.73 12.24 11.61
N GLU A 278 -12.12 13.34 10.97
CA GLU A 278 -11.78 14.70 11.40
C GLU A 278 -12.30 15.01 12.80
N SER A 279 -13.54 14.59 13.10
CA SER A 279 -14.13 14.76 14.43
C SER A 279 -13.33 14.01 15.51
N LEU A 280 -12.93 12.76 15.24
CA LEU A 280 -12.12 11.96 16.17
C LEU A 280 -10.72 12.57 16.34
N ALA A 281 -10.06 12.93 15.24
CA ALA A 281 -8.73 13.52 15.23
C ALA A 281 -8.65 14.89 15.94
N ALA A 282 -9.75 15.64 15.98
CA ALA A 282 -9.87 16.88 16.75
C ALA A 282 -9.99 16.64 18.26
N SER A 283 -10.49 15.46 18.68
CA SER A 283 -10.64 15.08 20.09
C SER A 283 -9.43 14.33 20.69
N GLY A 284 -8.53 13.82 19.84
CA GLY A 284 -7.33 13.10 20.27
C GLY A 284 -6.25 14.01 20.87
N ASP A 285 -5.41 13.42 21.73
CA ASP A 285 -4.31 14.10 22.40
C ASP A 285 -3.22 14.58 21.40
N GLY A 286 -3.23 14.05 20.17
CA GLY A 286 -2.26 14.36 19.12
C GLY A 286 -0.96 13.56 19.30
N PRO A 287 -0.01 13.66 18.35
CA PRO A 287 1.27 12.96 18.48
C PRO A 287 2.01 13.44 19.75
N ASP A 288 2.54 12.51 20.54
CA ASP A 288 3.26 12.79 21.80
C ASP A 288 4.36 13.83 21.59
N GLY A 289 4.34 14.90 22.39
CA GLY A 289 5.14 16.12 22.21
C GLY A 289 6.66 16.01 22.32
N ASP A 290 7.21 14.80 22.47
CA ASP A 290 8.65 14.52 22.55
C ASP A 290 9.21 13.79 21.30
N GLU A 291 8.34 13.34 20.38
CA GLU A 291 8.77 12.72 19.12
C GLU A 291 8.74 13.76 17.99
N ASP A 292 9.88 13.93 17.31
CA ASP A 292 9.95 14.70 16.07
C ASP A 292 9.07 13.98 15.03
N PRO A 293 7.95 14.57 14.58
CA PRO A 293 7.06 13.94 13.61
C PRO A 293 7.73 13.76 12.23
N PHE A 294 8.95 14.30 12.04
CA PHE A 294 9.79 14.12 10.86
C PHE A 294 10.95 13.14 11.10
N ALA A 295 11.01 12.44 12.23
CA ALA A 295 12.12 11.53 12.56
C ALA A 295 12.30 10.42 11.51
N SER A 296 11.20 9.94 10.92
CA SER A 296 11.22 8.97 9.81
C SER A 296 11.83 9.54 8.52
N TYR A 297 11.74 10.86 8.30
CA TYR A 297 12.24 11.55 7.11
C TYR A 297 13.75 11.84 7.13
N TYR A 298 14.36 12.00 8.30
CA TYR A 298 15.80 12.31 8.42
C TYR A 298 16.68 11.07 8.61
N GLY A 299 16.13 9.86 8.48
CA GLY A 299 16.90 8.62 8.53
C GLY A 299 17.68 8.40 9.84
N GLY A 300 17.23 8.98 10.95
CA GLY A 300 17.87 8.90 12.27
C GLY A 300 18.87 10.03 12.59
N ALA A 301 19.10 11.00 11.70
CA ALA A 301 19.93 12.17 12.01
C ALA A 301 19.08 13.27 12.68
N ARG A 302 19.08 13.34 14.02
CA ARG A 302 18.54 14.52 14.71
C ARG A 302 19.32 15.77 14.26
N PRO A 303 18.67 16.88 13.87
CA PRO A 303 19.37 18.13 13.66
C PRO A 303 20.01 18.54 14.98
N THR A 304 21.33 18.55 15.05
CA THR A 304 22.03 19.08 16.22
C THR A 304 21.69 20.56 16.33
N THR A 305 20.90 20.93 17.34
CA THR A 305 20.73 22.33 17.73
C THR A 305 22.10 22.85 18.13
N ARG A 306 22.75 23.61 17.25
CA ARG A 306 23.92 24.43 17.62
C ARG A 306 23.40 25.51 18.55
N GLY A 307 23.46 25.24 19.86
CA GLY A 307 23.27 26.24 20.89
C GLY A 307 24.29 27.35 20.70
N GLY A 308 23.81 28.54 20.34
CA GLY A 308 24.59 29.76 20.35
C GLY A 308 25.03 30.09 21.78
N ARG A 309 26.30 30.47 21.91
CA ARG A 309 26.76 31.40 22.93
C ARG A 309 26.99 32.75 22.27
#